data_AF-A0A1R3WT19-F1
#
_entry.id   AF-A0A1R3WT19-F1
#
_cell.length_a   1.000
_cell.length_b   1.000
_cell.length_c   1.000
_cell.angle_alpha   90.00
_cell.angle_beta   90.00
_cell.angle_gamma   90.00
#
_symmetry.space_group_name_H-M   'P 1'
#
loop_
_entity.id
_entity.type
_entity.pdbx_description
1 polymer ?
#
loop_
_entity_poly.entity_id
_entity_poly.type
_entity_poly.pdbx_seq_one_letter_code
_entity_poly.pdbx_strand_id
1 'polypeptide(L)' 'MAFRNFLDGAASFGAALVTSGVCFLPAWFTVMAVRATIAPVWAYLAAGGLAIIGVILTLAFLRKGIAGIAPTRQRRR' A
#
# COMPACT_ATOMS: atom_id res chain seq x y z
N MET A 1 25.62 -12.02 -5.13
CA MET A 1 24.44 -12.15 -4.24
C MET A 1 23.93 -10.82 -3.71
N ALA A 2 24.80 -9.91 -3.24
CA ALA A 2 24.40 -8.58 -2.74
C ALA A 2 23.60 -7.73 -3.76
N PHE A 3 24.02 -7.70 -5.03
CA PHE A 3 23.32 -6.93 -6.08
C PHE A 3 21.88 -7.41 -6.34
N ARG A 4 21.63 -8.73 -6.29
CA ARG A 4 20.28 -9.31 -6.43
C ARG A 4 19.38 -8.89 -5.27
N ASN A 5 19.90 -8.97 -4.04
CA ASN A 5 19.14 -8.57 -2.84
C ASN A 5 18.80 -7.07 -2.84
N PHE A 6 19.69 -6.23 -3.38
CA PHE A 6 19.42 -4.80 -3.55
C PHE A 6 18.29 -4.53 -4.55
N LEU A 7 18.32 -5.18 -5.73
CA LEU A 7 17.25 -5.10 -6.73
C LEU A 7 15.92 -5.63 -6.19
N ASP A 8 15.95 -6.72 -5.44
CA ASP A 8 14.78 -7.30 -4.76
C ASP A 8 14.20 -6.33 -3.72
N GLY A 9 15.07 -5.63 -2.99
CA GLY A 9 14.68 -4.57 -2.05
C GLY A 9 14.04 -3.37 -2.75
N ALA A 10 14.63 -2.90 -3.86
CA ALA A 10 14.09 -1.82 -4.69
C ALA A 10 12.72 -2.18 -5.29
N ALA A 11 12.54 -3.43 -5.75
CA ALA A 11 11.26 -3.92 -6.23
C ALA A 11 10.18 -3.91 -5.14
N SER A 12 10.53 -4.32 -3.91
CA SER A 12 9.62 -4.24 -2.76
C SER A 12 9.29 -2.80 -2.36
N PHE A 13 10.25 -1.88 -2.45
CA PHE A 13 9.98 -0.45 -2.25
C PHE A 13 9.03 0.11 -3.32
N GLY A 14 9.24 -0.25 -4.58
CA GLY A 14 8.33 0.08 -5.69
C GLY A 14 6.92 -0.47 -5.45
N ALA A 15 6.80 -1.72 -4.99
CA ALA A 15 5.51 -2.31 -4.64
C ALA A 15 4.82 -1.54 -3.50
N ALA A 16 5.56 -1.04 -2.51
CA ALA A 16 5.03 -0.20 -1.44
C ALA A 16 4.49 1.15 -1.97
N LEU A 17 5.20 1.79 -2.90
CA LEU A 17 4.75 3.04 -3.54
C LEU A 17 3.49 2.83 -4.37
N VAL A 18 3.47 1.79 -5.21
CA VAL A 18 2.30 1.47 -6.05
C VAL A 18 1.09 1.15 -5.17
N THR A 19 1.28 0.34 -4.13
CA THR A 19 0.22 0.02 -3.17
C THR A 19 -0.32 1.27 -2.49
N SER A 20 0.57 2.20 -2.11
CA SER A 20 0.16 3.47 -1.52
C SER A 20 -0.68 4.30 -2.50
N GLY A 21 -0.25 4.43 -3.75
CA GLY A 21 -1.04 5.12 -4.77
C GLY A 21 -2.43 4.48 -4.96
N VAL A 22 -2.48 3.16 -5.13
CA VAL A 22 -3.71 2.43 -5.42
C VAL A 22 -4.69 2.43 -4.24
N CYS A 23 -4.22 2.43 -2.99
CA CYS A 23 -5.09 2.45 -1.81
C CYS A 23 -5.44 3.87 -1.35
N PHE A 24 -4.47 4.77 -1.25
CA PHE A 24 -4.70 6.09 -0.66
C PHE A 24 -5.32 7.07 -1.64
N LEU A 25 -5.08 6.95 -2.96
CA LEU A 25 -5.67 7.86 -3.94
C LEU A 25 -7.20 7.72 -4.00
N PRO A 26 -7.80 6.50 -4.09
CA PRO A 26 -9.24 6.36 -4.04
C PRO A 26 -9.81 6.71 -2.66
N ALA A 27 -9.11 6.37 -1.57
CA ALA A 27 -9.55 6.74 -0.22
C ALA A 27 -9.63 8.27 -0.06
N TRP A 28 -8.62 9.01 -0.53
CA TRP A 28 -8.63 10.48 -0.57
C TRP A 28 -9.78 11.01 -1.43
N PHE A 29 -9.97 10.44 -2.63
CA PHE A 29 -11.07 10.83 -3.51
C PHE A 29 -12.43 10.65 -2.83
N THR A 30 -12.66 9.54 -2.13
CA THR A 30 -13.89 9.34 -1.36
C THR A 30 -14.08 10.40 -0.28
N VAL A 31 -13.01 10.78 0.45
CA VAL A 31 -13.09 11.86 1.45
C VAL A 31 -13.49 13.19 0.81
N MET A 32 -12.91 13.52 -0.36
CA MET A 32 -13.29 14.72 -1.12
C MET A 32 -14.73 14.66 -1.61
N ALA A 33 -15.19 13.51 -2.10
CA ALA A 33 -16.56 13.32 -2.58
C ALA A 33 -17.61 13.50 -1.48
N VAL A 34 -17.33 12.99 -0.26
CA VAL A 34 -18.23 13.18 0.88
C VAL A 34 -18.24 14.65 1.33
N ARG A 35 -17.06 15.32 1.35
CA ARG A 35 -16.97 16.76 1.68
C ARG A 35 -17.68 17.64 0.65
N ALA A 36 -17.69 17.23 -0.61
CA ALA A 36 -18.43 17.89 -1.68
C ALA A 36 -19.92 17.53 -1.70
N THR A 37 -20.43 16.79 -0.72
CA THR A 37 -21.83 16.31 -0.64
C THR A 37 -22.29 15.45 -1.82
N ILE A 38 -21.34 14.88 -2.58
CA ILE A 38 -21.60 13.97 -3.72
C ILE A 38 -21.87 12.55 -3.21
N ALA A 39 -21.19 12.16 -2.13
CA ALA A 39 -21.29 10.83 -1.52
C ALA A 39 -21.84 10.90 -0.08
N PRO A 40 -22.57 9.86 0.40
CA PRO A 40 -23.10 9.84 1.76
C PRO A 40 -22.00 9.64 2.81
N VAL A 41 -22.26 10.09 4.04
CA VAL A 41 -21.30 10.04 5.17
C VAL A 41 -20.79 8.61 5.47
N TRP A 42 -21.63 7.59 5.27
CA TRP A 42 -21.25 6.18 5.47
C TRP A 42 -20.08 5.73 4.56
N ALA A 43 -19.81 6.44 3.46
CA ALA A 43 -18.69 6.14 2.57
C ALA A 43 -17.32 6.31 3.26
N TYR A 44 -17.24 7.04 4.37
CA TYR A 44 -16.04 7.09 5.20
C TYR A 44 -15.64 5.72 5.74
N LEU A 45 -16.57 4.80 5.98
CA LEU A 45 -16.25 3.45 6.44
C LEU A 45 -15.45 2.69 5.38
N ALA A 46 -15.89 2.75 4.12
CA ALA A 46 -15.19 2.12 3.00
C ALA A 46 -13.82 2.75 2.75
N ALA A 47 -13.75 4.10 2.76
CA ALA A 47 -12.49 4.82 2.62
C ALA A 47 -11.51 4.50 3.75
N GLY A 48 -12.00 4.44 4.99
CA GLY A 48 -11.22 4.08 6.17
C GLY A 48 -10.68 2.66 6.10
N GLY A 49 -11.53 1.68 5.72
CA GLY A 49 -11.11 0.30 5.52
C GLY A 49 -10.02 0.16 4.46
N LEU A 50 -10.18 0.83 3.31
CA LEU A 50 -9.18 0.84 2.26
C LEU A 50 -7.86 1.49 2.71
N ALA A 51 -7.93 2.61 3.43
CA ALA A 51 -6.75 3.28 3.97
C ALA A 51 -5.99 2.39 4.97
N ILE A 52 -6.70 1.71 5.88
CA ILE A 52 -6.11 0.79 6.87
C ILE A 52 -5.40 -0.37 6.17
N ILE A 53 -6.07 -1.02 5.21
CA ILE A 53 -5.47 -2.12 4.43
C ILE A 53 -4.25 -1.61 3.66
N GLY A 54 -4.36 -0.43 3.04
CA GLY A 54 -3.26 0.25 2.36
C GLY A 54 -2.03 0.43 3.27
N VAL A 55 -2.22 0.94 4.50
CA VAL A 55 -1.15 1.08 5.49
C VAL A 55 -0.49 -0.27 5.79
N ILE A 56 -1.29 -1.30 6.08
CA ILE A 56 -0.78 -2.64 6.43
C ILE A 56 0.08 -3.20 5.29
N LEU A 57 -0.42 -3.13 4.05
CA LEU A 57 0.28 -3.67 2.89
C LEU A 57 1.54 -2.86 2.55
N THR A 58 1.45 -1.52 2.56
CA THR A 58 2.61 -0.65 2.34
C THR A 58 3.72 -0.94 3.36
N LEU A 59 3.38 -1.08 4.64
CA LEU A 59 4.36 -1.43 5.68
C LEU A 59 4.93 -2.84 5.48
N ALA A 60 4.13 -3.80 5.04
CA ALA A 60 4.62 -5.15 4.74
C ALA A 60 5.65 -5.15 3.59
N PHE A 61 5.37 -4.41 2.50
CA PHE A 61 6.31 -4.26 1.39
C PHE A 61 7.55 -3.46 1.78
N LEU A 62 7.41 -2.40 2.57
CA LEU A 62 8.55 -1.63 3.06
C LEU A 62 9.49 -2.49 3.92
N ARG A 63 8.93 -3.32 4.81
CA ARG A 63 9.71 -4.30 5.60
C ARG A 63 10.44 -5.31 4.69
N LYS A 64 9.81 -5.79 3.62
CA LYS A 64 10.48 -6.65 2.62
C LYS A 64 11.59 -5.90 1.88
N GLY A 65 11.37 -4.63 1.56
CA GLY A 65 12.36 -3.76 0.92
C GLY A 65 13.63 -3.60 1.75
N ILE A 66 13.48 -3.29 3.03
CA ILE A 66 14.60 -3.16 3.98
C ILE A 66 15.36 -4.49 4.13
N ALA A 67 14.65 -5.61 4.10
CA ALA A 67 15.26 -6.93 4.19
C ALA A 67 15.92 -7.41 2.88
N GLY A 68 15.83 -6.67 1.78
CA GLY A 68 16.33 -7.08 0.46
C GLY A 68 15.61 -8.32 -0.09
N ILE A 69 14.32 -8.47 0.23
CA ILE A 69 13.49 -9.61 -0.15
C ILE A 69 12.51 -9.19 -1.24
N ALA A 70 12.42 -9.98 -2.31
CA ALA A 70 11.48 -9.72 -3.40
C ALA A 70 10.02 -9.73 -2.91
N PRO A 71 9.14 -8.90 -3.49
CA PRO A 71 7.76 -8.75 -3.00
C PRO A 71 6.95 -10.04 -3.11
N THR A 72 7.24 -10.88 -4.10
CA THR A 72 6.59 -12.17 -4.37
C THR A 72 7.16 -13.33 -3.56
N ARG A 73 8.31 -13.14 -2.90
CA ARG A 73 8.94 -14.23 -2.13
C ARG A 73 8.09 -14.53 -0.90
N GLN A 74 7.58 -15.76 -0.83
CA GLN A 74 6.90 -16.30 0.34
C GLN A 74 7.93 -16.88 1.29
N ARG A 75 7.76 -16.65 2.59
CA ARG A 75 8.54 -17.35 3.63
C ARG A 75 8.06 -18.81 3.61
N ARG A 76 8.94 -19.79 3.41
CA ARG A 76 8.61 -21.21 3.69
C ARG A 76 8.22 -21.26 5.17
N ARG A 77 6.95 -21.61 5.43
CA ARG A 77 6.48 -21.91 6.77
C ARG A 77 6.86 -23.34 7.12
#